data_AF-A0A2X4UE76-F1
#
_entry.id   AF-A0A2X4UE76-F1
#
_cell.length_a   1.000
_cell.length_b   1.000
_cell.length_c   1.000
_cell.angle_alpha   90.00
_cell.angle_beta   90.00
_cell.angle_gamma   90.00
#
_symmetry.space_group_name_H-M   'P 1'
#
loop_
_entity.id
_entity.type
_entity.pdbx_description
1 polymer ?
#
loop_
_entity_poly.entity_id
_entity_poly.type
_entity_poly.pdbx_seq_one_letter_code
_entity_poly.pdbx_strand_id
1 'polypeptide(L)'
;MTYTQRAAILHGVLLLLSTVAFVLPVVAGTRALLSIPISAGAAVILAVLMLVDSSRHAFSPAQRPTRGLRVLSVLAAVAVIAGWVLWMMIYNTFDKPLGTEYRVGTFLLGMSTVLNAFCIAIACIKR
;
A
#
# COMPACT_ATOMS: atom_id res chain seq x y z
N MET A 1 12.15 -16.87 -9.24
CA MET A 1 10.87 -16.17 -9.01
C MET A 1 10.77 -14.95 -9.93
N THR A 2 9.72 -14.85 -10.74
CA THR A 2 9.52 -13.74 -11.69
C THR A 2 9.13 -12.45 -10.97
N TYR A 3 9.21 -11.31 -11.64
CA TYR A 3 8.75 -10.03 -11.07
C TYR A 3 7.24 -10.05 -10.77
N THR A 4 6.41 -10.61 -11.66
CA THR A 4 4.96 -10.72 -11.45
C THR A 4 4.63 -11.52 -10.19
N GLN A 5 5.35 -12.61 -9.93
CA GLN A 5 5.21 -13.37 -8.68
C GLN A 5 5.58 -12.51 -7.45
N ARG A 6 6.71 -11.78 -7.48
CA ARG A 6 7.14 -10.97 -6.33
C ARG A 6 6.18 -9.83 -6.06
N ALA A 7 5.72 -9.15 -7.11
CA ALA A 7 4.73 -8.10 -7.04
C ALA A 7 3.41 -8.62 -6.45
N ALA A 8 2.92 -9.78 -6.92
CA ALA A 8 1.70 -10.38 -6.37
C ALA A 8 1.80 -10.67 -4.87
N ILE A 9 2.96 -11.17 -4.40
CA ILE A 9 3.17 -11.41 -2.97
C ILE A 9 3.20 -10.08 -2.19
N LEU A 10 4.02 -9.11 -2.61
CA LEU A 10 4.14 -7.83 -1.89
C LEU A 10 2.81 -7.08 -1.84
N HIS A 11 2.10 -6.98 -2.96
CA HIS A 11 0.77 -6.36 -3.00
C HIS A 11 -0.25 -7.16 -2.18
N GLY A 12 -0.19 -8.49 -2.19
CA GLY A 12 -1.05 -9.35 -1.38
C GLY A 12 -0.86 -9.13 0.12
N VAL A 13 0.38 -9.05 0.58
CA VAL A 13 0.69 -8.78 1.99
C VAL A 13 0.26 -7.35 2.38
N LEU A 14 0.52 -6.35 1.53
CA LEU A 14 0.07 -4.97 1.76
C LEU A 14 -1.47 -4.86 1.79
N LEU A 15 -2.17 -5.60 0.94
CA LEU A 15 -3.63 -5.65 0.92
C LEU A 15 -4.18 -6.32 2.18
N LEU A 16 -3.57 -7.41 2.62
CA LEU A 16 -3.96 -8.07 3.87
C LEU A 16 -3.75 -7.12 5.06
N LEU A 17 -2.59 -6.46 5.12
CA LEU A 17 -2.27 -5.51 6.18
C LEU A 17 -3.25 -4.33 6.19
N SER A 18 -3.57 -3.75 5.03
CA SER A 18 -4.56 -2.67 4.96
C SER A 18 -5.98 -3.16 5.31
N THR A 19 -6.32 -4.40 4.97
CA THR A 19 -7.62 -4.97 5.30
C THR A 19 -7.79 -5.11 6.82
N VAL A 20 -6.79 -5.65 7.50
CA VAL A 20 -6.82 -5.89 8.96
C VAL A 20 -6.66 -4.59 9.74
N ALA A 21 -5.76 -3.69 9.31
CA ALA A 21 -5.46 -2.47 10.03
C ALA A 21 -6.47 -1.33 9.77
N PHE A 22 -7.15 -1.34 8.62
CA PHE A 22 -7.93 -0.21 8.15
C PHE A 22 -9.34 -0.60 7.65
N VAL A 23 -9.46 -1.46 6.64
CA VAL A 23 -10.76 -1.72 5.97
C VAL A 23 -11.77 -2.37 6.92
N LEU A 24 -11.41 -3.47 7.57
CA LEU A 24 -12.30 -4.19 8.48
C LEU A 24 -12.73 -3.31 9.67
N PRO A 25 -11.84 -2.60 10.37
CA PRO A 25 -12.22 -1.65 11.40
C PRO A 25 -13.24 -0.60 10.93
N VAL A 26 -13.02 -0.01 9.75
CA VAL A 26 -13.91 1.01 9.18
C VAL A 26 -15.29 0.44 8.84
N VAL A 27 -15.35 -0.74 8.22
CA VAL A 27 -16.61 -1.35 7.80
C VAL A 27 -17.39 -1.94 8.98
N ALA A 28 -16.69 -2.58 9.93
CA ALA A 28 -17.31 -3.24 11.07
C ALA A 28 -17.58 -2.28 12.26
N GLY A 29 -17.14 -1.03 12.17
CA GLY A 29 -17.23 -0.08 13.29
C GLY A 29 -16.40 -0.50 14.50
N THR A 30 -15.32 -1.25 14.28
CA THR A 30 -14.46 -1.80 15.35
C THR A 30 -13.16 -1.01 15.47
N ARG A 31 -12.44 -1.25 16.57
CA ARG A 31 -11.08 -0.73 16.74
C ARG A 31 -10.12 -1.41 15.75
N ALA A 32 -9.01 -0.73 15.43
CA ALA A 32 -7.96 -1.32 14.61
C ALA A 32 -7.53 -2.69 15.18
N LEU A 33 -7.54 -3.73 14.34
CA LEU A 33 -7.21 -5.10 14.74
C LEU A 33 -5.69 -5.26 14.98
N LEU A 34 -4.89 -4.33 14.49
CA LEU A 34 -3.47 -4.22 14.73
C LEU A 34 -3.17 -2.81 15.27
N SER A 35 -2.15 -2.71 16.12
CA SER A 35 -1.63 -1.43 16.60
C SER A 35 -1.29 -0.51 15.42
N ILE A 36 -1.72 0.76 15.48
CA ILE A 36 -1.53 1.74 14.40
C ILE A 36 -0.03 1.95 14.10
N PRO A 37 0.86 2.21 15.10
CA PRO A 37 2.30 2.31 14.85
C PRO A 37 2.91 1.05 14.22
N ILE A 38 2.47 -0.14 14.64
CA ILE A 38 2.98 -1.41 14.09
C ILE A 38 2.54 -1.57 12.63
N SER A 39 1.27 -1.27 12.35
CA SER A 39 0.69 -1.31 11.01
C SER A 39 1.42 -0.35 10.06
N ALA A 40 1.64 0.89 10.53
CA ALA A 40 2.36 1.91 9.78
C ALA A 40 3.79 1.47 9.48
N GLY A 41 4.53 1.01 10.49
CA GLY A 41 5.91 0.53 10.32
C GLY A 41 6.02 -0.62 9.32
N ALA A 42 5.19 -1.67 9.48
CA ALA A 42 5.17 -2.81 8.58
C ALA A 42 4.81 -2.41 7.14
N ALA A 43 3.78 -1.57 6.97
CA ALA A 43 3.36 -1.11 5.66
C ALA A 43 4.44 -0.28 4.96
N VAL A 44 5.10 0.63 5.67
CA VAL A 44 6.19 1.45 5.13
C VAL A 44 7.38 0.58 4.71
N ILE A 45 7.79 -0.39 5.52
CA ILE A 45 8.88 -1.32 5.17
C ILE A 45 8.53 -2.07 3.87
N LEU A 46 7.34 -2.66 3.80
CA LEU A 46 6.89 -3.38 2.60
C LEU A 46 6.79 -2.47 1.37
N ALA A 47 6.34 -1.22 1.56
CA ALA A 47 6.27 -0.23 0.49
C ALA A 47 7.65 0.16 -0.03
N VAL A 48 8.64 0.35 0.85
CA VAL A 48 10.03 0.60 0.45
C VAL A 48 10.61 -0.59 -0.32
N LEU A 49 10.37 -1.82 0.14
CA LEU A 49 10.77 -3.02 -0.60
C LEU A 49 10.12 -3.08 -1.99
N MET A 50 8.85 -2.69 -2.08
CA MET A 50 8.12 -2.60 -3.35
C MET A 50 8.70 -1.51 -4.27
N LEU A 51 9.13 -0.36 -3.75
CA LEU A 51 9.84 0.67 -4.52
C LEU A 51 11.18 0.15 -5.06
N VAL A 52 11.94 -0.58 -4.24
CA VAL A 52 13.22 -1.15 -4.66
C VAL A 52 13.02 -2.20 -5.75
N ASP A 53 12.09 -3.15 -5.57
CA ASP A 53 11.84 -4.21 -6.55
C ASP A 53 11.28 -3.67 -7.87
N SER A 54 10.39 -2.69 -7.81
CA SER A 54 9.82 -2.02 -9.00
C SER A 54 10.85 -1.19 -9.76
N SER A 55 11.82 -0.59 -9.08
CA SER A 55 12.92 0.18 -9.70
C SER A 55 13.99 -0.72 -10.33
N ARG A 56 14.22 -1.91 -9.77
CA ARG A 56 15.27 -2.82 -10.23
C ARG A 56 15.06 -3.27 -11.68
N HIS A 57 15.99 -2.88 -12.55
CA HIS A 57 15.96 -3.15 -14.00
C HIS A 57 14.71 -2.61 -14.73
N ALA A 58 14.03 -1.58 -14.20
CA ALA A 58 12.79 -1.05 -14.75
C ALA A 58 12.88 -0.67 -16.24
N PHE A 59 14.05 -0.16 -16.67
CA PHE A 59 14.29 0.27 -18.04
C PHE A 59 14.84 -0.82 -18.96
N SER A 60 15.17 -2.00 -18.46
CA SER A 60 15.72 -3.07 -19.30
C SER A 60 14.69 -3.56 -20.34
N PRO A 61 15.12 -3.90 -21.57
CA PRO A 61 14.20 -4.35 -22.63
C PRO A 61 13.39 -5.59 -22.24
N ALA A 62 14.01 -6.52 -21.51
CA ALA A 62 13.39 -7.75 -21.02
C ALA A 62 12.22 -7.51 -20.06
N GLN A 63 12.14 -6.33 -19.43
CA GLN A 63 11.10 -5.96 -18.46
C GLN A 63 9.98 -5.11 -19.09
N ARG A 64 10.02 -4.83 -20.41
CA ARG A 64 8.94 -4.10 -21.11
C ARG A 64 7.53 -4.64 -20.80
N PRO A 65 7.28 -5.97 -20.75
CA PRO A 65 5.95 -6.49 -20.46
C PRO A 65 5.42 -6.14 -19.05
N THR A 66 6.32 -5.86 -18.10
CA THR A 66 5.98 -5.61 -16.68
C THR A 66 6.06 -4.13 -16.29
N ARG A 67 6.45 -3.23 -17.20
CA ARG A 67 6.59 -1.78 -16.91
C ARG A 67 5.34 -1.14 -16.32
N GLY A 68 4.17 -1.44 -16.88
CA GLY A 68 2.91 -0.90 -16.35
C GLY A 68 2.66 -1.32 -14.89
N LEU A 69 2.93 -2.59 -14.57
CA LEU A 69 2.81 -3.10 -13.20
C LEU A 69 3.81 -2.40 -12.27
N ARG A 70 5.05 -2.17 -12.72
CA ARG A 70 6.07 -1.44 -11.94
C ARG A 70 5.64 -0.02 -11.60
N VAL A 71 5.09 0.71 -12.57
CA VAL A 71 4.59 2.08 -12.34
C VAL A 71 3.46 2.08 -11.33
N LEU A 72 2.49 1.17 -11.47
CA LEU A 72 1.40 1.05 -10.51
C LEU A 72 1.89 0.63 -9.11
N SER A 73 2.89 -0.25 -9.02
CA SER A 73 3.55 -0.60 -7.75
C SER A 73 4.19 0.60 -7.08
N VAL A 74 4.88 1.46 -7.85
CA VAL A 74 5.46 2.71 -7.32
C VAL A 74 4.35 3.64 -6.79
N LEU A 75 3.29 3.84 -7.57
CA LEU A 75 2.16 4.68 -7.15
C LEU A 75 1.48 4.16 -5.88
N ALA A 76 1.25 2.84 -5.79
CA ALA A 76 0.67 2.20 -4.62
C ALA A 76 1.56 2.37 -3.37
N ALA A 77 2.88 2.22 -3.54
CA ALA A 77 3.86 2.38 -2.46
C ALA A 77 3.94 3.83 -1.97
N VAL A 78 4.01 4.81 -2.88
CA VAL A 78 4.03 6.23 -2.50
C VAL A 78 2.74 6.60 -1.77
N ALA A 79 1.58 6.15 -2.27
CA ALA A 79 0.30 6.38 -1.64
C ALA A 79 0.22 5.80 -0.22
N VAL A 80 0.71 4.57 0.00
CA VAL A 80 0.65 3.95 1.33
C VAL A 80 1.59 4.66 2.32
N ILE A 81 2.80 5.04 1.86
CA ILE A 81 3.76 5.77 2.70
C ILE A 81 3.17 7.12 3.10
N ALA A 82 2.71 7.92 2.12
CA ALA A 82 2.13 9.23 2.39
C ALA A 82 0.87 9.14 3.26
N GLY A 83 0.01 8.14 3.02
CA GLY A 83 -1.18 7.88 3.83
C GLY A 83 -0.83 7.59 5.30
N TRP A 84 0.14 6.72 5.56
CA TRP A 84 0.58 6.40 6.92
C TRP A 84 1.31 7.56 7.59
N VAL A 85 2.11 8.36 6.87
CA VAL A 85 2.75 9.56 7.43
C VAL A 85 1.69 10.52 7.97
N LEU A 86 0.66 10.82 7.17
CA LEU A 86 -0.43 11.71 7.60
C LEU A 86 -1.21 11.13 8.79
N TRP A 87 -1.49 9.83 8.78
CA TRP A 87 -2.15 9.14 9.89
C TRP A 87 -1.32 9.17 11.17
N MET A 88 0.00 9.02 11.08
CA MET A 88 0.90 9.09 12.23
C MET A 88 1.02 10.52 12.79
N MET A 89 0.88 11.56 11.97
CA MET A 89 0.87 12.97 12.42
C MET A 89 -0.36 13.33 13.27
N ILE A 90 -1.45 12.57 13.16
CA ILE A 90 -2.70 12.78 13.91
C ILE A 90 -2.94 11.71 14.97
N TYR A 91 -2.09 10.68 15.03
CA TYR A 91 -2.20 9.61 16.01
C TYR A 91 -2.09 10.18 17.44
N ASN A 92 -2.95 9.72 18.35
CA ASN A 92 -3.12 10.24 19.72
C ASN A 92 -3.46 11.74 19.83
N THR A 93 -3.93 12.37 18.75
CA THR A 93 -4.35 13.77 18.78
C THR A 93 -5.89 13.84 18.77
N PHE A 94 -6.48 14.26 19.90
CA PHE A 94 -7.93 14.21 20.11
C PHE A 94 -8.74 15.20 19.23
N ASP A 95 -8.12 16.28 18.74
CA ASP A 95 -8.81 17.35 18.01
C ASP A 95 -8.70 17.27 16.47
N LYS A 96 -7.87 16.37 15.94
CA LYS A 96 -7.64 16.20 14.50
C LYS A 96 -8.50 15.17 13.73
N PRO A 97 -9.49 14.43 14.30
CA PRO A 97 -10.25 13.43 13.54
C PRO A 97 -11.06 13.95 12.33
N LEU A 98 -11.14 15.26 12.10
CA LEU A 98 -11.87 15.87 10.99
C LEU A 98 -11.01 16.80 10.12
N GLY A 99 -9.70 16.87 10.41
CA GLY A 99 -8.74 17.72 9.72
C GLY A 99 -8.41 17.24 8.31
N THR A 100 -7.73 18.10 7.54
CA THR A 100 -7.28 17.80 6.18
C THR A 100 -6.39 16.55 6.14
N GLU A 101 -5.52 16.38 7.14
CA GLU A 101 -4.61 15.25 7.25
C GLU A 101 -5.36 13.92 7.38
N TYR A 102 -6.44 13.89 8.18
CA TYR A 102 -7.29 12.71 8.31
C TYR A 102 -7.93 12.34 6.97
N ARG A 103 -8.52 13.31 6.27
CA ARG A 103 -9.21 13.09 4.98
C ARG A 103 -8.23 12.63 3.90
N VAL A 104 -7.12 13.33 3.75
CA VAL A 104 -6.09 13.01 2.74
C VAL A 104 -5.39 11.70 3.09
N GLY A 105 -5.04 11.46 4.36
CA GLY A 105 -4.42 10.21 4.80
C GLY A 105 -5.32 9.01 4.53
N THR A 106 -6.60 9.10 4.90
CA THR A 106 -7.61 8.07 4.65
C THR A 106 -7.80 7.82 3.15
N PHE A 107 -7.89 8.89 2.34
CA PHE A 107 -7.98 8.76 0.89
C PHE A 107 -6.77 8.03 0.30
N LEU A 108 -5.55 8.38 0.71
CA LEU A 108 -4.32 7.77 0.21
C LEU A 108 -4.19 6.29 0.62
N LEU A 109 -4.57 5.94 1.85
CA LEU A 109 -4.62 4.54 2.29
C LEU A 109 -5.69 3.72 1.53
N GLY A 110 -6.86 4.31 1.28
CA GLY A 110 -7.91 3.70 0.46
C GLY A 110 -7.46 3.50 -0.99
N MET A 111 -6.88 4.53 -1.60
CA MET A 111 -6.33 4.49 -2.95
C MET A 111 -5.23 3.42 -3.07
N SER A 112 -4.29 3.36 -2.12
CA SER A 112 -3.26 2.32 -2.12
C SER A 112 -3.86 0.91 -2.01
N THR A 113 -4.87 0.73 -1.16
CA THR A 113 -5.59 -0.55 -1.01
C THR A 113 -6.18 -1.02 -2.33
N VAL A 114 -6.85 -0.13 -3.05
CA VAL A 114 -7.43 -0.41 -4.38
C VAL A 114 -6.33 -0.73 -5.40
N LEU A 115 -5.25 0.06 -5.42
CA LEU A 115 -4.12 -0.20 -6.31
C LEU A 115 -3.45 -1.55 -6.02
N ASN A 116 -3.31 -1.95 -4.76
CA ASN A 116 -2.77 -3.26 -4.40
C ASN A 116 -3.64 -4.39 -4.98
N ALA A 117 -4.97 -4.29 -4.87
CA ALA A 117 -5.89 -5.27 -5.46
C ALA A 117 -5.75 -5.35 -7.00
N PHE A 118 -5.71 -4.21 -7.69
CA PHE A 118 -5.51 -4.18 -9.14
C PHE A 118 -4.16 -4.74 -9.56
N CYS A 119 -3.08 -4.40 -8.85
CA CYS A 119 -1.76 -4.93 -9.16
C CYS A 119 -1.67 -6.45 -8.98
N ILE A 120 -2.35 -7.02 -7.99
CA ILE A 120 -2.48 -8.48 -7.84
C ILE A 120 -3.19 -9.07 -9.06
N ALA A 121 -4.33 -8.50 -9.48
CA ALA A 121 -5.06 -8.98 -10.64
C ALA A 121 -4.20 -8.94 -11.92
N ILE A 122 -3.50 -7.84 -12.17
CA ILE A 122 -2.58 -7.69 -13.31
C ILE A 122 -1.44 -8.70 -13.24
N ALA A 123 -0.86 -8.92 -12.06
CA ALA A 123 0.23 -9.87 -11.86
C ALA A 123 -0.20 -11.32 -12.10
N CYS A 124 -1.45 -11.66 -11.80
CA CYS A 124 -2.03 -12.98 -12.07
C CYS A 124 -2.32 -13.21 -13.56
N ILE A 125 -2.77 -12.17 -14.28
CA ILE A 125 -3.05 -12.25 -15.72
C ILE A 125 -1.76 -12.36 -16.54
N LYS A 126 -0.68 -11.68 -16.13
CA LYS A 126 0.62 -11.67 -16.81
C LYS A 126 1.57 -12.79 -16.39
N ARG A 127 1.04 -13.95 -15.96
CA ARG A 127 1.85 -15.11 -15.57
C ARG A 127 2.51 -15.77 -16.78
#